data_AF-A0A0A9XQP9-F1
#
_entry.id   AF-A0A0A9XQP9-F1
#
_cell.length_a   1.000
_cell.length_b   1.000
_cell.length_c   1.000
_cell.angle_alpha   90.00
_cell.angle_beta   90.00
_cell.angle_gamma   90.00
#
_symmetry.space_group_name_H-M   'P 1'
#
loop_
_entity.id
_entity.type
_entity.pdbx_description
1 polymer ?
#
loop_
_entity_poly.entity_id
_entity_poly.type
_entity_poly.pdbx_seq_one_letter_code
_entity_poly.pdbx_strand_id
1 'polypeptide(L)'
;MFWRAMITWEATWRPPCTKQFSSKPTPPHASSLVLFSPFWTLRTETRLSSRRSSMTSSNGTSLDLRLAECDILNVFDGVQFLPLDRTTFLRSQCFVNLVEATFPTVSHSLLLYDSNLVWSGLNPEDVQVVYRYVCNSLLPKHLKANYLAKSAGSNARLSRFVTGPDCLVDMVYSDKTPKVYLDKIQRPGFFHLIVYKVQDLVICLFLPKNKDPLRLELYRQLDAFLYERMSELITEIKSYKKSTPEPPEAPDTRYVYFNTMNLATKDSLRERKGNPSSDALVRALVRLHNHNVNLSKEGCLSSETFMRMSTDHWVIGRMSNFRQFYIAVERKKLSLQEVDDVAKRICENKLKGIFFHV
;
A
#
# COMPACT_ATOMS: atom_id res chain seq x y z
N MET A 1 19.71 -3.07 -5.87
CA MET A 1 19.84 -2.11 -7.00
C MET A 1 18.70 -2.20 -8.02
N PHE A 2 17.96 -3.32 -8.13
CA PHE A 2 16.85 -3.46 -9.10
C PHE A 2 15.54 -2.70 -8.75
N TRP A 3 15.36 -2.24 -7.50
CA TRP A 3 14.15 -1.52 -7.07
C TRP A 3 14.15 0.00 -7.32
N ARG A 4 15.28 0.58 -7.75
CA ARG A 4 15.37 2.02 -8.09
C ARG A 4 14.79 2.38 -9.47
N ALA A 5 14.47 1.40 -10.31
CA ALA A 5 14.07 1.63 -11.70
C ALA A 5 12.56 1.47 -11.97
N MET A 6 11.78 0.94 -11.03
CA MET A 6 10.40 0.52 -11.30
C MET A 6 9.33 1.57 -10.98
N ILE A 7 9.69 2.67 -10.29
CA ILE A 7 8.77 3.78 -9.96
C ILE A 7 8.70 4.82 -11.10
N THR A 8 9.56 4.71 -12.12
CA THR A 8 9.63 5.65 -13.26
C THR A 8 8.91 5.21 -14.54
N TRP A 9 8.06 4.17 -14.52
CA TRP A 9 7.48 3.63 -15.76
C TRP A 9 6.24 4.38 -16.31
N GLU A 10 5.69 5.38 -15.60
CA GLU A 10 4.66 6.28 -16.15
C GLU A 10 5.26 7.45 -16.96
N ALA A 11 6.07 7.12 -17.97
CA ALA A 11 6.48 8.07 -19.01
C ALA A 11 6.20 7.47 -20.38
N THR A 12 5.05 7.87 -20.92
CA THR A 12 4.55 7.71 -22.29
C THR A 12 5.63 7.43 -23.35
N TRP A 13 5.64 6.23 -23.90
CA TRP A 13 6.19 5.94 -25.23
C TRP A 13 5.09 6.21 -26.27
N ARG A 14 5.31 7.19 -27.16
CA ARG A 14 4.62 7.25 -28.48
C ARG A 14 5.60 6.76 -29.54
N PRO A 15 5.14 6.00 -30.55
CA PRO A 15 6.01 5.51 -31.61
C PRO A 15 6.39 6.66 -32.58
N PRO A 16 7.61 6.71 -33.12
CA PRO A 16 7.89 7.57 -34.25
C PRO A 16 7.32 6.93 -35.53
N CYS A 17 6.49 7.70 -36.24
CA CYS A 17 6.09 7.42 -37.62
C CYS A 17 7.30 7.28 -38.54
N THR A 18 7.23 6.25 -39.37
CA THR A 18 7.87 6.05 -40.68
C THR A 18 8.68 7.22 -41.27
N LYS A 19 9.97 7.01 -41.45
CA LYS A 19 10.70 7.37 -42.67
C LYS A 19 11.60 6.21 -43.10
N GLN A 20 11.46 5.80 -44.35
CA GLN A 20 12.28 4.83 -45.06
C GLN A 20 13.75 5.26 -45.06
N PHE A 21 14.69 4.31 -44.90
CA PHE A 21 15.85 4.15 -45.79
C PHE A 21 16.54 2.79 -45.53
N SER A 22 16.38 1.90 -46.52
CA SER A 22 17.36 0.98 -47.12
C SER A 22 18.56 0.43 -46.30
N SER A 23 18.56 -0.90 -46.12
CA SER A 23 19.60 -1.89 -46.51
C SER A 23 19.96 -2.94 -45.43
N LYS A 24 20.07 -4.18 -45.90
CA LYS A 24 20.27 -5.50 -45.24
C LYS A 24 21.78 -5.90 -45.33
N PRO A 25 22.26 -7.06 -44.82
CA PRO A 25 22.51 -7.44 -43.41
C PRO A 25 23.91 -8.12 -43.21
N THR A 26 24.29 -8.50 -41.97
CA THR A 26 24.86 -9.82 -41.52
C THR A 26 25.80 -9.77 -40.27
N PRO A 27 25.88 -10.86 -39.45
CA PRO A 27 26.43 -10.94 -38.07
C PRO A 27 27.83 -11.66 -38.04
N PRO A 28 28.47 -12.22 -36.96
CA PRO A 28 28.01 -12.83 -35.68
C PRO A 28 28.85 -12.45 -34.42
N HIS A 29 28.49 -12.83 -33.18
CA HIS A 29 28.93 -14.07 -32.52
C HIS A 29 28.14 -14.37 -31.25
N ALA A 30 27.81 -15.65 -31.10
CA ALA A 30 27.16 -16.28 -29.97
C ALA A 30 28.14 -16.49 -28.79
N SER A 31 27.59 -16.53 -27.58
CA SER A 31 28.04 -17.42 -26.51
C SER A 31 26.85 -17.73 -25.61
N SER A 32 26.36 -18.95 -25.78
CA SER A 32 25.46 -19.69 -24.90
C SER A 32 26.15 -20.05 -23.59
N LEU A 33 25.35 -20.23 -22.53
CA LEU A 33 25.44 -21.21 -21.42
C LEU A 33 24.62 -20.63 -20.23
N VAL A 34 23.86 -21.33 -19.41
CA VAL A 34 23.29 -22.69 -19.41
C VAL A 34 22.12 -22.63 -18.41
N LEU A 35 21.06 -23.39 -18.70
CA LEU A 35 19.94 -23.62 -17.80
C LEU A 35 20.40 -24.33 -16.53
N PHE A 36 20.00 -23.84 -15.36
CA PHE A 36 19.77 -24.69 -14.19
C PHE A 36 18.47 -24.29 -13.50
N SER A 37 17.48 -25.16 -13.68
CA SER A 37 16.39 -25.36 -12.72
C SER A 37 16.99 -25.85 -11.40
N PRO A 38 16.36 -25.52 -10.26
CA PRO A 38 15.79 -26.63 -9.52
C PRO A 38 14.34 -26.37 -9.11
N PHE A 39 13.53 -27.37 -9.44
CA PHE A 39 12.32 -27.76 -8.74
C PHE A 39 12.48 -27.64 -7.21
N TRP A 40 11.64 -26.82 -6.59
CA TRP A 40 11.08 -27.11 -5.28
C TRP A 40 9.59 -26.73 -5.29
N THR A 41 8.77 -27.77 -5.31
CA THR A 41 7.32 -27.70 -5.15
C THR A 41 7.03 -27.37 -3.69
N LEU A 42 6.62 -26.14 -3.36
CA LEU A 42 6.04 -25.84 -2.05
C LEU A 42 4.55 -25.59 -2.22
N ARG A 43 3.81 -26.66 -1.93
CA ARG A 43 2.36 -26.73 -1.79
C ARG A 43 1.90 -25.74 -0.71
N THR A 44 1.33 -24.60 -1.09
CA THR A 44 0.57 -23.75 -0.18
C THR A 44 -0.88 -24.19 -0.18
N GLU A 45 -1.18 -25.20 0.65
CA GLU A 45 -2.56 -25.59 0.94
C GLU A 45 -3.34 -24.40 1.50
N THR A 46 -4.38 -24.02 0.76
CA THR A 46 -5.32 -22.97 1.12
C THR A 46 -6.23 -23.48 2.23
N ARG A 47 -5.79 -23.43 3.49
CA ARG A 47 -6.63 -23.74 4.66
C ARG A 47 -7.48 -22.53 5.06
N LEU A 48 -8.59 -22.33 4.35
CA LEU A 48 -9.70 -21.46 4.79
C LEU A 48 -11.05 -22.19 4.90
N SER A 49 -11.10 -23.51 4.74
CA SER A 49 -12.35 -24.28 4.74
C SER A 49 -12.53 -25.30 5.87
N SER A 50 -11.67 -25.35 6.90
CA SER A 50 -11.89 -26.28 8.02
C SER A 50 -11.52 -25.68 9.39
N ARG A 51 -12.34 -24.73 9.84
CA ARG A 51 -12.40 -24.32 11.26
C ARG A 51 -13.82 -23.86 11.64
N ARG A 52 -14.80 -24.69 11.31
CA ARG A 52 -16.05 -24.77 12.09
C ARG A 52 -15.97 -26.09 12.83
N SER A 53 -16.10 -26.03 14.16
CA SER A 53 -16.09 -27.15 15.12
C SER A 53 -14.72 -27.43 15.77
N SER A 54 -14.72 -27.42 17.11
CA SER A 54 -13.65 -27.72 18.07
C SER A 54 -12.62 -26.62 18.37
N MET A 55 -12.90 -25.81 19.41
CA MET A 55 -12.19 -25.91 20.70
C MET A 55 -12.65 -24.78 21.62
N THR A 56 -13.55 -25.13 22.52
CA THR A 56 -13.69 -24.52 23.84
C THR A 56 -12.43 -24.77 24.67
N SER A 57 -12.07 -23.78 25.49
CA SER A 57 -11.05 -23.84 26.57
C SER A 57 -9.58 -23.81 26.18
N SER A 58 -8.97 -22.61 26.23
CA SER A 58 -7.85 -22.31 27.15
C SER A 58 -7.34 -20.88 26.88
N ASN A 59 -7.19 -20.10 27.95
CA ASN A 59 -6.74 -18.70 27.97
C ASN A 59 -5.47 -18.45 27.14
N GLY A 60 -5.57 -17.55 26.16
CA GLY A 60 -4.44 -17.09 25.36
C GLY A 60 -4.93 -16.14 24.27
N THR A 61 -4.82 -14.84 24.53
CA THR A 61 -5.00 -13.69 23.61
C THR A 61 -5.62 -14.04 22.25
N SER A 62 -6.96 -14.11 22.22
CA SER A 62 -7.71 -14.13 20.98
C SER A 62 -7.39 -12.85 20.22
N LEU A 63 -6.70 -12.97 19.08
CA LEU A 63 -6.73 -11.94 18.03
C LEU A 63 -8.20 -11.71 17.71
N ASP A 64 -8.74 -10.61 18.25
CA ASP A 64 -10.13 -10.21 18.09
C ASP A 64 -10.31 -9.83 16.61
N LEU A 65 -10.54 -10.86 15.79
CA LEU A 65 -10.80 -10.75 14.36
C LEU A 65 -12.15 -10.07 14.22
N ARG A 66 -12.12 -8.74 14.11
CA ARG A 66 -13.28 -7.89 13.81
C ARG A 66 -13.74 -8.12 12.38
N LEU A 67 -14.30 -9.30 12.13
CA LEU A 67 -14.85 -9.71 10.83
C LEU A 67 -15.97 -8.77 10.35
N ALA A 68 -16.63 -8.06 11.27
CA ALA A 68 -17.66 -7.08 10.98
C ALA A 68 -17.14 -5.77 10.35
N GLU A 69 -15.84 -5.47 10.47
CA GLU A 69 -15.20 -4.27 9.90
C GLU A 69 -14.40 -4.60 8.62
N CYS A 70 -14.50 -5.84 8.11
CA CYS A 70 -13.79 -6.27 6.92
C CYS A 70 -14.39 -5.69 5.63
N ASP A 71 -13.89 -4.53 5.20
CA ASP A 71 -14.13 -4.00 3.86
C ASP A 71 -13.35 -4.80 2.79
N ILE A 72 -13.76 -4.71 1.52
CA ILE A 72 -13.10 -5.35 0.38
C ILE A 72 -11.60 -5.05 0.29
N LEU A 73 -11.16 -3.88 0.76
CA LEU A 73 -9.75 -3.51 0.77
C LEU A 73 -8.90 -4.39 1.70
N ASN A 74 -9.53 -4.95 2.75
CA ASN A 74 -8.88 -5.95 3.59
C ASN A 74 -8.74 -7.31 2.89
N VAL A 75 -9.48 -7.57 1.82
CA VAL A 75 -9.36 -8.81 1.02
C VAL A 75 -8.05 -8.80 0.23
N PHE A 76 -7.70 -7.66 -0.37
CA PHE A 76 -6.47 -7.51 -1.15
C PHE A 76 -5.24 -7.32 -0.29
N ASP A 77 -5.42 -6.73 0.90
CA ASP A 77 -4.35 -6.40 1.82
C ASP A 77 -3.21 -5.58 1.21
N GLY A 78 -3.50 -4.80 0.16
CA GLY A 78 -2.44 -4.10 -0.53
C GLY A 78 -2.06 -2.76 0.11
N VAL A 79 -1.00 -2.19 -0.45
CA VAL A 79 -0.40 -0.93 -0.05
C VAL A 79 -0.85 0.15 -1.02
N GLN A 80 -1.40 1.24 -0.50
CA GLN A 80 -1.82 2.37 -1.33
C GLN A 80 -0.65 3.33 -1.51
N PHE A 81 -0.28 3.62 -2.76
CA PHE A 81 0.80 4.55 -3.08
C PHE A 81 0.24 5.95 -3.33
N LEU A 82 0.97 6.98 -2.90
CA LEU A 82 0.64 8.35 -3.24
C LEU A 82 1.19 8.69 -4.63
N PRO A 83 0.34 9.04 -5.63
CA PRO A 83 0.84 9.56 -6.89
C PRO A 83 1.52 10.91 -6.63
N LEU A 84 2.75 11.05 -7.09
CA LEU A 84 3.56 12.26 -7.00
C LEU A 84 4.24 12.52 -8.34
N ASP A 85 4.52 13.79 -8.64
CA ASP A 85 5.40 14.12 -9.75
C ASP A 85 6.85 13.74 -9.42
N ARG A 86 7.68 13.69 -10.47
CA ARG A 86 9.09 13.33 -10.36
C ARG A 86 9.86 14.19 -9.36
N THR A 87 9.56 15.48 -9.28
CA THR A 87 10.29 16.42 -8.42
C THR A 87 9.95 16.18 -6.95
N THR A 88 8.66 16.12 -6.60
CA THR A 88 8.22 15.90 -5.22
C THR A 88 8.60 14.51 -4.73
N PHE A 89 8.55 13.49 -5.60
CA PHE A 89 9.03 12.15 -5.26
C PHE A 89 10.54 12.15 -4.96
N LEU A 90 11.36 12.74 -5.83
CA LEU A 90 12.80 12.82 -5.62
C LEU A 90 13.16 13.58 -4.35
N ARG A 91 12.45 14.67 -4.03
CA ARG A 91 12.64 15.40 -2.77
C ARG A 91 12.29 14.55 -1.55
N SER A 92 11.17 13.82 -1.59
CA SER A 92 10.79 12.87 -0.54
C SER A 92 11.85 11.79 -0.33
N GLN A 93 12.41 11.26 -1.43
CA GLN A 93 13.49 10.27 -1.38
C GLN A 93 14.79 10.87 -0.82
N CYS A 94 15.18 12.08 -1.26
CA CYS A 94 16.35 12.80 -0.74
C CYS A 94 16.24 13.07 0.75
N PHE A 95 15.04 13.45 1.23
CA PHE A 95 14.77 13.61 2.65
C PHE A 95 15.02 12.31 3.42
N VAL A 96 14.49 11.18 2.96
CA VAL A 96 14.71 9.89 3.62
C VAL A 96 16.19 9.48 3.59
N ASN A 97 16.87 9.65 2.45
CA ASN A 97 18.30 9.37 2.36
C ASN A 97 19.12 10.24 3.34
N LEU A 98 18.72 11.49 3.54
CA LEU A 98 19.37 12.40 4.47
C LEU A 98 19.13 11.98 5.93
N VAL A 99 17.94 11.48 6.27
CA VAL A 99 17.66 10.90 7.59
C VAL A 99 18.59 9.70 7.85
N GLU A 100 18.67 8.77 6.90
CA GLU A 100 19.52 7.57 7.02
C GLU A 100 21.02 7.91 7.08
N ALA A 101 21.46 8.95 6.36
CA ALA A 101 22.83 9.44 6.42
C ALA A 101 23.16 10.17 7.74
N THR A 102 22.21 10.92 8.29
CA THR A 102 22.39 11.70 9.53
C THR A 102 22.32 10.81 10.77
N PHE A 103 21.51 9.75 10.72
CA PHE A 103 21.33 8.81 11.82
C PHE A 103 21.69 7.39 11.37
N PRO A 104 22.98 7.00 11.39
CA PRO A 104 23.44 5.67 10.96
C PRO A 104 22.84 4.50 11.77
N THR A 105 22.20 4.79 12.90
CA THR A 105 21.48 3.80 13.71
C THR A 105 20.17 3.35 13.02
N VAL A 106 19.62 4.17 12.13
CA VAL A 106 18.45 3.84 11.32
C VAL A 106 18.89 2.96 10.15
N SER A 107 18.41 1.71 10.10
CA SER A 107 18.75 0.80 9.01
C SER A 107 17.82 0.94 7.81
N HIS A 108 16.54 1.17 8.07
CA HIS A 108 15.52 1.33 7.04
C HIS A 108 14.52 2.40 7.46
N SER A 109 13.86 2.98 6.46
CA SER A 109 12.82 3.99 6.66
C SER A 109 11.63 3.74 5.75
N LEU A 110 10.46 4.18 6.21
CA LEU A 110 9.22 4.17 5.44
C LEU A 110 8.48 5.50 5.66
N LEU A 111 8.01 6.11 4.58
CA LEU A 111 7.39 7.43 4.58
C LEU A 111 5.96 7.35 4.05
N LEU A 112 5.02 7.83 4.86
CA LEU A 112 3.59 7.88 4.54
C LEU A 112 3.09 9.32 4.55
N TYR A 113 2.17 9.64 3.65
CA TYR A 113 1.41 10.88 3.66
C TYR A 113 -0.08 10.56 3.59
N ASP A 114 -0.85 10.98 4.59
CA ASP A 114 -2.28 10.71 4.73
C ASP A 114 -2.62 9.22 4.55
N SER A 115 -1.84 8.36 5.23
CA SER A 115 -1.91 6.89 5.12
C SER A 115 -1.60 6.32 3.73
N ASN A 116 -1.08 7.10 2.79
CA ASN A 116 -0.58 6.63 1.50
C ASN A 116 0.95 6.51 1.53
N LEU A 117 1.50 5.44 0.98
CA LEU A 117 2.93 5.21 0.88
C LEU A 117 3.56 6.15 -0.14
N VAL A 118 4.51 6.94 0.32
CA VAL A 118 5.34 7.80 -0.54
C VAL A 118 6.63 7.09 -0.89
N TRP A 119 7.31 6.53 0.13
CA TRP A 119 8.58 5.83 -0.07
C TRP A 119 8.79 4.73 0.97
N SER A 120 9.50 3.66 0.59
CA SER A 120 9.89 2.57 1.48
C SER A 120 11.27 2.01 1.10
N GLY A 121 12.15 1.87 2.09
CA GLY A 121 13.40 1.12 1.97
C GLY A 121 13.26 -0.39 2.21
N LEU A 122 12.05 -0.90 2.44
CA LEU A 122 11.75 -2.31 2.72
C LEU A 122 11.19 -3.06 1.51
N ASN A 123 11.25 -4.39 1.55
CA ASN A 123 10.63 -5.25 0.53
C ASN A 123 9.09 -5.24 0.64
N PRO A 124 8.36 -5.43 -0.47
CA PRO A 124 6.89 -5.30 -0.50
C PRO A 124 6.15 -6.13 0.56
N GLU A 125 6.59 -7.35 0.81
CA GLU A 125 6.00 -8.24 1.82
C GLU A 125 6.13 -7.67 3.24
N ASP A 126 7.33 -7.18 3.60
CA ASP A 126 7.56 -6.53 4.89
C ASP A 126 6.80 -5.19 4.97
N VAL A 127 6.76 -4.43 3.87
CA VAL A 127 5.99 -3.18 3.78
C VAL A 127 4.52 -3.42 4.05
N GLN A 128 3.92 -4.45 3.46
CA GLN A 128 2.51 -4.79 3.63
C GLN A 128 2.17 -4.98 5.11
N VAL A 129 2.97 -5.79 5.82
CA VAL A 129 2.76 -6.08 7.25
C VAL A 129 2.90 -4.82 8.10
N VAL A 130 3.96 -4.05 7.89
CA VAL A 130 4.20 -2.81 8.65
C VAL A 130 3.12 -1.78 8.33
N TYR A 131 2.80 -1.57 7.05
CA TYR A 131 1.79 -0.62 6.61
C TYR A 131 0.43 -0.94 7.23
N ARG A 132 0.01 -2.21 7.22
CA ARG A 132 -1.22 -2.65 7.90
C ARG A 132 -1.19 -2.34 9.39
N TYR A 133 -0.10 -2.67 10.07
CA TYR A 133 0.05 -2.40 11.50
C TYR A 133 -0.03 -0.89 11.81
N VAL A 134 0.69 -0.07 11.05
CA VAL A 134 0.76 1.38 11.26
C VAL A 134 -0.59 2.04 10.95
N CYS A 135 -1.17 1.78 9.78
CA CYS A 135 -2.39 2.43 9.33
C CYS A 135 -3.65 1.93 10.04
N ASN A 136 -3.78 0.63 10.31
CA ASN A 136 -5.03 0.08 10.85
C ASN A 136 -5.04 0.05 12.39
N SER A 137 -3.88 -0.09 13.04
CA SER A 137 -3.80 -0.21 14.49
C SER A 137 -3.15 1.00 15.16
N LEU A 138 -1.98 1.40 14.70
CA LEU A 138 -1.14 2.35 15.45
C LEU A 138 -1.65 3.80 15.34
N LEU A 139 -1.85 4.29 14.12
CA LEU A 139 -2.30 5.67 13.88
C LEU A 139 -3.70 5.94 14.44
N PRO A 140 -4.72 5.07 14.27
CA PRO A 140 -6.05 5.30 14.84
C PRO A 140 -6.04 5.31 16.38
N LYS A 141 -5.26 4.43 17.03
CA LYS A 141 -5.10 4.43 18.48
C LYS A 141 -4.50 5.74 18.98
N HIS A 142 -3.44 6.21 18.32
CA HIS A 142 -2.80 7.48 18.66
C HIS A 142 -3.70 8.69 18.42
N LEU A 143 -4.48 8.72 17.33
CA LEU A 143 -5.44 9.79 17.07
C LEU A 143 -6.55 9.84 18.13
N LYS A 144 -7.09 8.69 18.53
CA LYS A 144 -8.09 8.60 19.61
C LYS A 144 -7.52 9.06 20.94
N ALA A 145 -6.31 8.62 21.30
CA ALA A 145 -5.63 9.04 22.52
C ALA A 145 -5.41 10.57 22.56
N ASN A 146 -4.93 11.15 21.45
CA ASN A 146 -4.73 12.59 21.34
C ASN A 146 -6.03 13.40 21.43
N TYR A 147 -7.12 12.89 20.85
CA TYR A 147 -8.42 13.54 20.95
C TYR A 147 -8.93 13.57 22.40
N LEU A 148 -8.82 12.43 23.10
CA LEU A 148 -9.21 12.33 24.52
C LEU A 148 -8.34 13.25 25.40
N ALA A 149 -7.03 13.30 25.17
CA ALA A 149 -6.12 14.17 25.91
C ALA A 149 -6.43 15.67 25.71
N LYS A 150 -6.75 16.08 24.47
CA LYS A 150 -7.19 17.46 24.18
C LYS A 150 -8.53 17.80 24.84
N SER A 151 -9.48 16.86 24.84
CA SER A 151 -10.78 17.04 25.48
C SER A 151 -10.69 17.13 27.01
N ALA A 152 -9.65 16.52 27.61
CA ALA A 152 -9.42 16.53 29.06
C ALA A 152 -8.69 17.79 29.56
N GLY A 153 -8.44 18.79 28.71
CA GLY A 153 -7.76 20.04 29.11
C GLY A 153 -6.27 19.87 29.46
N SER A 154 -5.67 18.73 29.10
CA SER A 154 -4.24 18.48 29.29
C SER A 154 -3.42 19.36 28.33
N ASN A 155 -2.72 20.35 28.87
CA ASN A 155 -1.72 21.16 28.16
C ASN A 155 -0.39 20.42 27.92
N ALA A 156 -0.31 19.12 28.22
CA ALA A 156 0.88 18.34 27.89
C ALA A 156 1.09 18.39 26.39
N ARG A 157 2.25 18.91 25.96
CA ARG A 157 2.72 18.83 24.56
C ARG A 157 2.87 17.35 24.23
N LEU A 158 1.80 16.74 23.72
CA LEU A 158 1.80 15.37 23.25
C LEU A 158 2.95 15.23 22.25
N SER A 159 3.84 14.30 22.57
CA SER A 159 5.00 14.00 21.74
C SER A 159 4.57 13.74 20.29
N ARG A 160 5.35 14.23 19.33
CA ARG A 160 5.14 13.94 17.90
C ARG A 160 5.49 12.49 17.57
N PHE A 161 6.08 11.76 18.52
CA PHE A 161 6.31 10.33 18.44
C PHE A 161 5.02 9.57 18.74
N VAL A 162 4.55 8.85 17.72
CA VAL A 162 3.45 7.89 17.82
C VAL A 162 3.91 6.63 18.58
N THR A 163 5.18 6.25 18.41
CA THR A 163 5.84 5.21 19.21
C THR A 163 7.13 5.76 19.80
N GLY A 164 7.19 5.80 21.12
CA GLY A 164 8.31 6.42 21.82
C GLY A 164 7.87 7.06 23.14
N PRO A 165 8.67 8.00 23.66
CA PRO A 165 8.38 8.72 24.88
C PRO A 165 7.16 9.63 24.73
N ASP A 166 6.27 9.61 25.73
CA ASP A 166 5.09 10.48 25.82
C ASP A 166 5.49 11.96 25.96
N CYS A 167 6.66 12.22 26.56
CA CYS A 167 7.25 13.54 26.73
C CYS A 167 8.78 13.48 26.52
N LEU A 168 9.34 14.49 25.84
CA LEU A 168 10.79 14.59 25.63
C LEU A 168 11.56 15.21 26.81
N VAL A 169 10.85 15.56 27.89
CA VAL A 169 11.41 16.23 29.08
C VAL A 169 11.80 15.22 30.17
N ASP A 170 11.12 14.09 30.26
CA ASP A 170 11.29 13.12 31.34
C ASP A 170 12.66 12.43 31.30
N MET A 171 13.41 12.43 32.41
CA MET A 171 14.77 11.85 32.43
C MET A 171 14.81 10.31 32.35
N VAL A 172 13.67 9.63 32.51
CA VAL A 172 13.59 8.17 32.55
C VAL A 172 12.59 7.68 31.49
N TYR A 173 13.12 7.21 30.36
CA TYR A 173 12.32 6.52 29.35
C TYR A 173 12.39 5.00 29.60
N SER A 174 11.25 4.37 29.89
CA SER A 174 11.15 2.91 29.82
C SER A 174 10.94 2.52 28.35
N ASP A 175 11.81 1.68 27.78
CA ASP A 175 11.78 1.18 26.40
C ASP A 175 10.44 0.48 26.03
N LYS A 176 9.40 1.28 25.82
CA LYS A 176 8.05 0.87 25.39
C LYS A 176 7.92 0.85 23.86
N THR A 177 9.02 1.03 23.14
CA THR A 177 9.01 1.11 21.68
C THR A 177 8.65 -0.25 21.09
N PRO A 178 7.62 -0.34 20.22
CA PRO A 178 7.24 -1.59 19.58
C PRO A 178 8.40 -2.23 18.83
N LYS A 179 8.47 -3.56 18.91
CA LYS A 179 9.46 -4.38 18.22
C LYS A 179 8.78 -5.09 17.06
N VAL A 180 9.35 -4.97 15.87
CA VAL A 180 8.87 -5.61 14.64
C VAL A 180 9.93 -6.55 14.11
N TYR A 181 9.50 -7.69 13.56
CA TYR A 181 10.40 -8.63 12.90
C TYR A 181 10.35 -8.40 11.40
N LEU A 182 11.51 -8.23 10.77
CA LEU A 182 11.64 -8.09 9.32
C LEU A 182 12.34 -9.33 8.78
N ASP A 183 11.70 -10.02 7.82
CA ASP A 183 12.17 -11.32 7.31
C ASP A 183 12.86 -11.20 5.95
N LYS A 184 12.40 -10.29 5.09
CA LYS A 184 12.86 -10.23 3.69
C LYS A 184 14.04 -9.30 3.48
N ILE A 185 14.69 -8.80 4.53
CA ILE A 185 15.84 -7.90 4.41
C ILE A 185 17.18 -8.66 4.41
N GLN A 186 18.28 -8.00 4.05
CA GLN A 186 19.61 -8.63 3.97
C GLN A 186 20.04 -9.30 5.28
N ARG A 187 19.59 -8.78 6.43
CA ARG A 187 19.81 -9.33 7.76
C ARG A 187 18.49 -9.41 8.52
N PRO A 188 17.76 -10.53 8.43
CA PRO A 188 16.50 -10.71 9.15
C PRO A 188 16.69 -10.55 10.66
N GLY A 189 15.70 -9.97 11.33
CA GLY A 189 15.82 -9.74 12.76
C GLY A 189 14.74 -8.83 13.35
N PHE A 190 14.88 -8.57 14.65
CA PHE A 190 14.03 -7.64 15.38
C PHE A 190 14.55 -6.22 15.27
N PHE A 191 13.64 -5.29 14.99
CA PHE A 191 13.88 -3.86 14.91
C PHE A 191 12.96 -3.13 15.89
N HIS A 192 13.47 -2.07 16.50
CA HIS A 192 12.63 -1.07 17.15
C HIS A 192 11.98 -0.20 16.07
N LEU A 193 10.66 -0.06 16.15
CA LEU A 193 9.87 0.78 15.26
C LEU A 193 9.58 2.12 15.92
N ILE A 194 10.27 3.17 15.47
CA ILE A 194 10.00 4.55 15.85
C ILE A 194 9.11 5.18 14.79
N VAL A 195 7.93 5.64 15.18
CA VAL A 195 6.96 6.27 14.29
C VAL A 195 6.79 7.71 14.73
N TYR A 196 7.10 8.63 13.82
CA TYR A 196 7.07 10.06 14.05
C TYR A 196 6.08 10.72 13.09
N LYS A 197 5.18 11.56 13.62
CA LYS A 197 4.06 12.13 12.87
C LYS A 197 4.04 13.65 13.00
N VAL A 198 4.02 14.32 11.85
CA VAL A 198 3.80 15.77 11.73
C VAL A 198 2.65 15.99 10.76
N GLN A 199 1.53 16.53 11.26
CA GLN A 199 0.29 16.69 10.49
C GLN A 199 -0.11 15.39 9.77
N ASP A 200 -0.09 15.40 8.43
CA ASP A 200 -0.48 14.31 7.54
C ASP A 200 0.70 13.40 7.16
N LEU A 201 1.94 13.81 7.46
CA LEU A 201 3.14 13.05 7.13
C LEU A 201 3.60 12.20 8.33
N VAL A 202 3.92 10.95 8.06
CA VAL A 202 4.40 9.98 9.05
C VAL A 202 5.66 9.33 8.51
N ILE A 203 6.73 9.33 9.31
CA ILE A 203 7.95 8.58 9.03
C ILE A 203 8.09 7.45 10.05
N CYS A 204 8.36 6.25 9.55
CA CYS A 204 8.65 5.05 10.31
C CYS A 204 10.15 4.76 10.16
N LEU A 205 10.86 4.69 11.27
CA LEU A 205 12.29 4.41 11.35
C LEU A 205 12.49 3.04 12.00
N PHE A 206 13.31 2.20 11.36
CA PHE A 206 13.62 0.85 11.82
C PHE A 206 15.05 0.81 12.32
N LEU A 207 15.20 0.65 13.63
CA LEU A 207 16.51 0.58 14.29
C LEU A 207 16.77 -0.88 14.69
N PRO A 208 17.91 -1.49 14.31
CA PRO A 208 18.24 -2.85 14.73
C PRO A 208 18.17 -2.97 16.26
N LYS A 209 17.62 -4.07 16.75
CA LYS A 209 17.62 -4.36 18.18
C LYS A 209 19.05 -4.60 18.65
N ASN A 210 19.66 -3.57 19.22
CA ASN A 210 20.92 -3.68 19.94
C ASN A 210 20.68 -4.02 21.42
N LYS A 211 21.74 -4.39 22.15
CA LYS A 211 21.64 -4.69 23.58
C LYS A 211 21.37 -3.44 24.42
N ASP A 212 21.72 -2.25 23.90
CA ASP A 212 21.52 -0.99 24.58
C ASP A 212 20.09 -0.46 24.40
N PRO A 213 19.45 0.04 25.46
CA PRO A 213 18.13 0.64 25.36
C PRO A 213 18.18 1.95 24.56
N LEU A 214 17.08 2.27 23.88
CA LEU A 214 16.93 3.54 23.18
C LEU A 214 16.97 4.69 24.18
N ARG A 215 17.94 5.60 24.00
CA ARG A 215 18.12 6.76 24.87
C ARG A 215 17.21 7.90 24.45
N LEU A 216 16.71 8.67 25.41
CA LEU A 216 15.89 9.85 25.16
C LEU A 216 16.60 10.90 24.29
N GLU A 217 17.92 11.01 24.41
CA GLU A 217 18.72 11.93 23.62
C GLU A 217 18.57 11.72 22.11
N LEU A 218 18.47 10.45 21.67
CA LEU A 218 18.20 10.13 20.27
C LEU A 218 16.85 10.69 19.82
N TYR A 219 15.81 10.58 20.65
CA TYR A 219 14.49 11.12 20.34
C TYR A 219 14.49 12.65 20.24
N ARG A 220 15.27 13.34 21.09
CA ARG A 220 15.43 14.81 21.03
C ARG A 220 16.13 15.25 19.74
N GLN A 221 17.21 14.56 19.36
CA GLN A 221 17.93 14.83 18.11
C GLN A 221 17.06 14.55 16.89
N LEU A 222 16.30 13.45 16.90
CA LEU A 222 15.34 13.14 15.85
C LEU A 222 14.25 14.20 15.75
N ASP A 223 13.68 14.65 16.88
CA ASP A 223 12.60 15.65 16.86
C ASP A 223 13.07 16.99 16.26
N ALA A 224 14.24 17.49 16.69
CA ALA A 224 14.81 18.72 16.17
C ALA A 224 15.09 18.65 14.66
N PHE A 225 15.60 17.50 14.19
CA PHE A 225 15.93 17.30 12.79
C PHE A 225 14.70 17.06 11.89
N LEU A 226 13.76 16.24 12.35
CA LEU A 226 12.62 15.80 11.53
C LEU A 226 11.56 16.89 11.40
N TYR A 227 11.31 17.66 12.45
CA TYR A 227 10.19 18.60 12.50
C TYR A 227 10.23 19.64 11.37
N GLU A 228 11.34 20.34 11.20
CA GLU A 228 11.47 21.41 10.19
C GLU A 228 11.36 20.83 8.77
N ARG A 229 12.14 19.79 8.48
CA ARG A 229 12.21 19.16 7.15
C ARG A 229 10.90 18.49 6.73
N MET A 230 10.21 17.84 7.67
CA MET A 230 8.89 17.27 7.39
C MET A 230 7.86 18.36 7.13
N SER A 231 7.92 19.49 7.83
CA SER A 231 7.00 20.62 7.64
C SER A 231 7.15 21.25 6.25
N GLU A 232 8.38 21.38 5.76
CA GLU A 232 8.67 21.79 4.38
C GLU A 232 8.08 20.79 3.37
N LEU A 233 8.38 19.50 3.54
CA LEU A 233 7.92 18.44 2.64
C LEU A 233 6.38 18.34 2.58
N ILE A 234 5.70 18.52 3.71
CA ILE A 234 4.23 18.57 3.78
C ILE A 234 3.69 19.70 2.90
N THR A 235 4.31 20.88 2.95
CA THR A 235 3.87 22.05 2.20
C THR A 235 3.99 21.80 0.69
N GLU A 236 5.08 21.17 0.27
CA GLU A 236 5.31 20.80 -1.13
C GLU A 236 4.29 19.76 -1.63
N ILE A 237 4.07 18.68 -0.87
CA ILE A 237 3.08 17.65 -1.22
C ILE A 237 1.67 18.25 -1.29
N LYS A 238 1.33 19.16 -0.36
CA LYS A 238 0.04 19.89 -0.37
C LYS A 238 -0.10 20.77 -1.60
N SER A 239 0.97 21.47 -2.01
CA SER A 239 0.99 22.28 -3.22
C SER A 239 0.78 21.43 -4.47
N TYR A 240 1.46 20.28 -4.56
CA TYR A 240 1.29 19.33 -5.65
C TYR A 240 -0.16 18.84 -5.75
N LYS A 241 -0.76 18.38 -4.63
CA LYS A 241 -2.16 17.93 -4.62
C LYS A 241 -3.16 19.00 -5.06
N LYS A 242 -2.92 20.27 -4.72
CA LYS A 242 -3.75 21.39 -5.19
C LYS A 242 -3.61 21.64 -6.69
N SER A 243 -2.41 21.43 -7.24
CA SER A 243 -2.14 21.64 -8.67
C SER A 243 -2.65 20.52 -9.57
N THR A 244 -2.86 19.32 -9.01
CA THR A 244 -3.38 18.14 -9.72
C THR A 244 -4.75 17.77 -9.16
N PRO A 245 -5.83 18.49 -9.52
CA PRO A 245 -7.17 18.11 -9.09
C PRO A 245 -7.53 16.76 -9.68
N GLU A 246 -7.89 15.80 -8.82
CA GLU A 246 -8.43 14.53 -9.29
C GLU A 246 -9.82 14.75 -9.92
N PRO A 247 -10.11 14.11 -11.07
CA PRO A 247 -11.42 14.25 -11.70
C PRO A 247 -12.51 13.71 -10.75
N PRO A 248 -13.65 14.42 -10.63
CA PRO A 248 -14.72 14.03 -9.72
C PRO A 248 -15.19 12.62 -10.04
N GLU A 249 -15.17 11.75 -9.02
CA GLU A 249 -15.61 10.37 -9.19
C GLU A 249 -17.13 10.30 -9.34
N ALA A 250 -17.59 9.45 -10.27
CA ALA A 250 -19.02 9.25 -10.47
C ALA A 250 -19.64 8.63 -9.19
N PRO A 251 -20.73 9.20 -8.64
CA PRO A 251 -21.31 8.72 -7.39
C PRO A 251 -21.78 7.27 -7.48
N ASP A 252 -22.18 6.81 -8.66
CA ASP A 252 -22.76 5.46 -8.83
C ASP A 252 -21.75 4.40 -9.24
N THR A 253 -20.46 4.76 -9.36
CA THR A 253 -19.42 3.81 -9.76
C THR A 253 -18.32 3.74 -8.73
N ARG A 254 -17.95 2.52 -8.37
CA ARG A 254 -16.83 2.24 -7.47
C ARG A 254 -15.86 1.32 -8.17
N TYR A 255 -14.57 1.42 -7.86
CA TYR A 255 -13.57 0.52 -8.40
C TYR A 255 -12.50 0.17 -7.37
N VAL A 256 -11.86 -0.98 -7.61
CA VAL A 256 -10.68 -1.43 -6.88
C VAL A 256 -9.70 -2.03 -7.88
N TYR A 257 -8.50 -1.49 -7.90
CA TYR A 257 -7.35 -2.03 -8.61
C TYR A 257 -6.38 -2.64 -7.61
N PHE A 258 -5.86 -3.82 -7.94
CA PHE A 258 -4.83 -4.50 -7.18
C PHE A 258 -3.77 -5.07 -8.12
N ASN A 259 -2.51 -4.80 -7.79
CA ASN A 259 -1.37 -5.40 -8.48
C ASN A 259 -0.67 -6.38 -7.55
N THR A 260 -0.73 -7.66 -7.89
CA THR A 260 -0.16 -8.74 -7.10
C THR A 260 1.37 -8.67 -7.04
N MET A 261 2.05 -8.10 -8.05
CA MET A 261 3.52 -8.07 -8.08
C MET A 261 4.14 -7.12 -7.06
N ASN A 262 3.51 -5.97 -6.81
CA ASN A 262 4.02 -4.94 -5.91
C ASN A 262 3.06 -4.64 -4.76
N LEU A 263 1.99 -5.42 -4.64
CA LEU A 263 0.91 -5.28 -3.67
C LEU A 263 0.21 -3.91 -3.74
N ALA A 264 0.37 -3.15 -4.83
CA ALA A 264 -0.22 -1.83 -4.93
C ALA A 264 -1.74 -1.91 -5.06
N THR A 265 -2.44 -1.10 -4.27
CA THR A 265 -3.90 -0.95 -4.35
C THR A 265 -4.27 0.48 -4.70
N LYS A 266 -5.31 0.64 -5.51
CA LYS A 266 -5.96 1.92 -5.78
C LYS A 266 -7.46 1.70 -5.79
N ASP A 267 -8.20 2.49 -5.03
CA ASP A 267 -9.64 2.32 -4.88
C ASP A 267 -10.37 3.66 -4.72
N SER A 268 -11.66 3.66 -5.07
CA SER A 268 -12.59 4.77 -4.83
C SER A 268 -13.38 4.64 -3.52
N LEU A 269 -13.08 3.60 -2.72
CA LEU A 269 -13.93 3.18 -1.59
C LEU A 269 -13.55 3.92 -0.30
N ARG A 270 -12.26 4.16 -0.06
CA ARG A 270 -11.76 4.87 1.13
C ARG A 270 -12.19 6.33 1.22
N GLU A 271 -12.44 6.96 0.07
CA GLU A 271 -12.84 8.37 0.01
C GLU A 271 -14.27 8.59 0.52
N ARG A 272 -15.11 7.54 0.52
CA ARG A 272 -16.47 7.58 1.03
C ARG A 272 -16.54 7.07 2.47
N LYS A 273 -15.88 7.78 3.38
CA LYS A 273 -16.08 7.64 4.83
C LYS A 273 -17.55 7.99 5.17
N GLY A 274 -18.47 7.03 5.03
CA GLY A 274 -19.87 7.24 5.38
C GLY A 274 -20.89 6.30 4.74
N ASN A 275 -20.54 5.53 3.70
CA ASN A 275 -21.49 4.59 3.09
C ASN A 275 -20.86 3.20 2.90
N PRO A 276 -20.94 2.31 3.90
CA PRO A 276 -20.38 0.97 3.79
C PRO A 276 -20.94 0.25 2.57
N SER A 277 -20.08 -0.44 1.83
CA SER A 277 -20.50 -1.28 0.71
C SER A 277 -21.53 -2.30 1.18
N SER A 278 -22.59 -2.50 0.39
CA SER A 278 -23.57 -3.54 0.70
C SER A 278 -22.84 -4.89 0.82
N ASP A 279 -23.16 -5.66 1.85
CA ASP A 279 -22.63 -7.00 2.09
C ASP A 279 -22.83 -7.93 0.86
N ALA A 280 -23.90 -7.70 0.08
CA ALA A 280 -24.09 -8.36 -1.21
C ALA A 280 -22.99 -8.01 -2.24
N LEU A 281 -22.58 -6.75 -2.31
CA LEU A 281 -21.54 -6.27 -3.22
C LEU A 281 -20.16 -6.81 -2.81
N VAL A 282 -19.83 -6.77 -1.52
CA VAL A 282 -18.58 -7.34 -0.99
C VAL A 282 -18.49 -8.83 -1.33
N ARG A 283 -19.56 -9.60 -1.10
CA ARG A 283 -19.61 -11.02 -1.49
C ARG A 283 -19.45 -11.25 -2.98
N ALA A 284 -20.06 -10.42 -3.82
CA ALA A 284 -19.92 -10.54 -5.27
C ALA A 284 -18.47 -10.31 -5.70
N LEU A 285 -17.81 -9.30 -5.14
CA LEU A 285 -16.42 -8.99 -5.41
C LEU A 285 -15.46 -10.10 -4.92
N VAL A 286 -15.68 -10.66 -3.73
CA VAL A 286 -14.90 -11.81 -3.23
C VAL A 286 -15.06 -13.04 -4.14
N ARG A 287 -16.27 -13.30 -4.65
CA ARG A 287 -16.50 -14.40 -5.60
C ARG A 287 -15.74 -14.18 -6.91
N LEU A 288 -15.80 -12.98 -7.47
CA LEU A 288 -15.05 -12.63 -8.69
C LEU A 288 -13.53 -12.72 -8.45
N HIS A 289 -13.05 -12.27 -7.29
CA HIS A 289 -11.64 -12.39 -6.94
C HIS A 289 -11.17 -13.85 -6.90
N ASN A 290 -11.90 -14.71 -6.19
CA ASN A 290 -11.57 -16.13 -6.13
C ASN A 290 -11.64 -16.80 -7.50
N HIS A 291 -12.61 -16.41 -8.34
CA HIS A 291 -12.71 -16.90 -9.71
C HIS A 291 -11.47 -16.52 -10.53
N ASN A 292 -11.06 -15.25 -10.50
CA ASN A 292 -9.86 -14.77 -11.20
C ASN A 292 -8.58 -15.44 -10.68
N VAL A 293 -8.46 -15.62 -9.36
CA VAL A 293 -7.31 -16.34 -8.77
C VAL A 293 -7.27 -17.80 -9.25
N ASN A 294 -8.41 -18.48 -9.34
CA ASN A 294 -8.47 -19.84 -9.86
C ASN A 294 -8.10 -19.90 -11.34
N LEU A 295 -8.63 -18.99 -12.17
CA LEU A 295 -8.25 -18.87 -13.58
C LEU A 295 -6.75 -18.63 -13.75
N SER A 296 -6.16 -17.76 -12.92
CA SER A 296 -4.71 -17.51 -12.93
C SER A 296 -3.90 -18.76 -12.59
N LYS A 297 -4.34 -19.56 -11.62
CA LYS A 297 -3.71 -20.85 -11.27
C LYS A 297 -3.82 -21.88 -12.40
N GLU A 298 -4.88 -21.81 -13.20
CA GLU A 298 -5.08 -22.63 -14.40
C GLU A 298 -4.27 -22.13 -15.61
N GLY A 299 -3.48 -21.06 -15.44
CA GLY A 299 -2.62 -20.48 -16.47
C GLY A 299 -3.28 -19.43 -17.35
N CYS A 300 -4.52 -19.03 -17.04
CA CYS A 300 -5.21 -17.95 -17.74
C CYS A 300 -4.61 -16.59 -17.33
N LEU A 301 -4.00 -15.88 -18.28
CA LEU A 301 -3.36 -14.59 -18.03
C LEU A 301 -4.31 -13.40 -18.24
N SER A 302 -5.48 -13.59 -18.84
CA SER A 302 -6.41 -12.50 -19.09
C SER A 302 -7.84 -13.00 -18.98
N SER A 303 -8.66 -12.30 -18.21
CA SER A 303 -10.07 -12.64 -18.02
C SER A 303 -10.91 -11.38 -17.85
N GLU A 304 -12.13 -11.44 -18.34
CA GLU A 304 -13.16 -10.45 -18.09
C GLU A 304 -14.47 -11.16 -17.74
N THR A 305 -15.06 -10.77 -16.62
CA THR A 305 -16.31 -11.35 -16.12
C THR A 305 -17.27 -10.23 -15.74
N PHE A 306 -18.48 -10.27 -16.31
CA PHE A 306 -19.58 -9.37 -15.96
C PHE A 306 -20.61 -10.14 -15.14
N MET A 307 -20.96 -9.62 -13.97
CA MET A 307 -21.92 -10.21 -13.05
C MET A 307 -23.05 -9.22 -12.77
N ARG A 308 -24.29 -9.59 -13.13
CA ARG A 308 -25.50 -8.86 -12.73
C ARG A 308 -25.97 -9.35 -11.37
N MET A 309 -26.16 -8.45 -10.42
CA MET A 309 -26.66 -8.74 -9.09
C MET A 309 -28.19 -8.78 -9.08
N SER A 310 -28.78 -9.42 -8.05
CA SER A 310 -30.24 -9.41 -7.83
C SER A 310 -30.82 -8.02 -7.59
N THR A 311 -30.00 -7.05 -7.17
CA THR A 311 -30.37 -5.65 -6.98
C THR A 311 -30.34 -4.82 -8.27
N ASP A 312 -30.13 -5.46 -9.43
CA ASP A 312 -29.96 -4.82 -10.74
C ASP A 312 -28.70 -3.93 -10.85
N HIS A 313 -27.72 -4.17 -9.98
CA HIS A 313 -26.39 -3.57 -10.05
C HIS A 313 -25.44 -4.50 -10.81
N TRP A 314 -24.36 -3.95 -11.35
CA TRP A 314 -23.35 -4.71 -12.08
C TRP A 314 -22.01 -4.73 -11.34
N VAL A 315 -21.36 -5.88 -11.35
CA VAL A 315 -19.99 -6.05 -10.86
C VAL A 315 -19.15 -6.65 -11.97
N ILE A 316 -18.04 -6.02 -12.26
CA ILE A 316 -17.15 -6.37 -13.36
C ILE A 316 -15.81 -6.75 -12.75
N GLY A 317 -15.25 -7.87 -13.17
CA GLY A 317 -13.91 -8.31 -12.81
C GLY A 317 -13.07 -8.44 -14.06
N ARG A 318 -11.99 -7.67 -14.15
CA ARG A 318 -10.95 -7.79 -15.17
C ARG A 318 -9.66 -8.27 -14.53
N MET A 319 -9.00 -9.20 -15.18
CA MET A 319 -7.68 -9.70 -14.80
C MET A 319 -6.76 -9.62 -16.01
N SER A 320 -5.54 -9.14 -15.81
CA SER A 320 -4.48 -9.16 -16.82
C SER A 320 -3.14 -9.39 -16.13
N ASN A 321 -2.50 -10.51 -16.44
CA ASN A 321 -1.30 -11.01 -15.79
C ASN A 321 -1.49 -11.03 -14.25
N PHE A 322 -0.73 -10.20 -13.54
CA PHE A 322 -0.77 -10.07 -12.09
C PHE A 322 -1.66 -8.92 -11.59
N ARG A 323 -2.39 -8.26 -12.50
CA ARG A 323 -3.22 -7.10 -12.23
C ARG A 323 -4.69 -7.52 -12.21
N GLN A 324 -5.39 -7.08 -11.19
CA GLN A 324 -6.81 -7.31 -11.03
C GLN A 324 -7.53 -5.97 -10.89
N PHE A 325 -8.66 -5.85 -11.55
CA PHE A 325 -9.45 -4.65 -11.56
C PHE A 325 -10.93 -4.98 -11.45
N TYR A 326 -11.57 -4.42 -10.43
CA TYR A 326 -12.97 -4.65 -10.13
C TYR A 326 -13.73 -3.34 -10.19
N ILE A 327 -14.91 -3.37 -10.81
CA ILE A 327 -15.77 -2.19 -10.96
C ILE A 327 -17.18 -2.57 -10.49
N ALA A 328 -17.76 -1.77 -9.61
CA ALA A 328 -19.13 -1.88 -9.17
C ALA A 328 -19.93 -0.70 -9.74
N VAL A 329 -20.95 -0.99 -10.55
CA VAL A 329 -21.84 0.01 -11.15
C VAL A 329 -23.22 -0.13 -10.51
N GLU A 330 -23.60 0.87 -9.72
CA GLU A 330 -24.85 0.90 -8.94
C GLU A 330 -25.94 1.71 -9.64
N ARG A 331 -26.04 1.55 -10.96
CA ARG A 331 -27.08 2.17 -11.79
C ARG A 331 -28.06 1.09 -12.25
N LYS A 332 -29.34 1.33 -12.00
CA LYS A 332 -30.42 0.40 -12.39
C LYS A 332 -30.70 0.49 -13.88
N LYS A 333 -31.21 -0.61 -14.45
CA LYS A 333 -31.70 -0.73 -15.84
C LYS A 333 -30.64 -0.47 -16.92
N LEU A 334 -29.35 -0.64 -16.62
CA LEU A 334 -28.31 -0.60 -17.64
C LEU A 334 -28.27 -1.91 -18.42
N SER A 335 -28.11 -1.79 -19.74
CA SER A 335 -27.78 -2.89 -20.64
C SER A 335 -26.31 -3.31 -20.49
N LEU A 336 -25.97 -4.54 -20.91
CA LEU A 336 -24.60 -5.04 -20.86
C LEU A 336 -23.62 -4.15 -21.66
N GLN A 337 -24.08 -3.62 -22.81
CA GLN A 337 -23.27 -2.74 -23.66
C GLN A 337 -22.91 -1.43 -22.95
N GLU A 338 -23.88 -0.78 -22.31
CA GLU A 338 -23.63 0.45 -21.54
C GLU A 338 -22.67 0.20 -20.36
N VAL A 339 -22.78 -0.97 -19.72
CA VAL A 339 -21.90 -1.37 -18.62
C VAL A 339 -20.47 -1.59 -19.10
N ASP A 340 -20.29 -2.21 -20.27
CA ASP A 340 -18.97 -2.37 -20.90
C ASP A 340 -18.35 -1.02 -21.29
N ASP A 341 -19.14 -0.10 -21.85
CA ASP A 341 -18.68 1.26 -22.18
C ASP A 341 -18.22 2.02 -20.93
N VAL A 342 -18.96 1.89 -19.82
CA VAL A 342 -18.56 2.45 -18.52
C VAL A 342 -17.24 1.82 -18.03
N ALA A 343 -17.10 0.50 -18.14
CA ALA A 343 -15.89 -0.21 -17.73
C ALA A 343 -14.66 0.23 -18.52
N LYS A 344 -14.78 0.33 -19.86
CA LYS A 344 -13.74 0.83 -20.76
C LYS A 344 -13.32 2.25 -20.40
N ARG A 345 -14.29 3.16 -20.24
CA ARG A 345 -14.01 4.55 -19.87
C ARG A 345 -13.25 4.68 -18.56
N ILE A 346 -13.61 3.90 -17.54
CA ILE A 346 -12.92 3.94 -16.25
C ILE A 346 -11.52 3.34 -16.36
N CYS A 347 -11.38 2.23 -17.10
CA CYS A 347 -10.07 1.62 -17.35
C CYS A 347 -9.13 2.61 -18.06
N GLU A 348 -9.60 3.31 -19.09
CA GLU A 348 -8.82 4.31 -19.82
C GLU A 348 -8.46 5.52 -18.96
N ASN A 349 -9.39 5.99 -18.12
CA ASN A 349 -9.17 7.17 -17.28
C ASN A 349 -8.27 6.88 -16.08
N LYS A 350 -8.46 5.75 -15.40
CA LYS A 350 -7.81 5.45 -14.12
C LYS A 350 -6.59 4.54 -14.25
N LEU A 351 -6.48 3.79 -15.35
CA LEU A 351 -5.48 2.74 -15.57
C LEU A 351 -4.82 2.85 -16.96
N LYS A 352 -4.70 4.07 -17.49
CA LYS A 352 -4.06 4.34 -18.77
C LYS A 352 -2.66 3.72 -18.82
N GLY A 353 -2.43 2.81 -19.76
CA GLY A 353 -1.13 2.13 -19.92
C GLY A 353 -0.83 1.01 -18.90
N ILE A 354 -1.78 0.68 -18.03
CA ILE A 354 -1.66 -0.41 -17.04
C ILE A 354 -2.34 -1.69 -17.52
N PHE A 355 -3.49 -1.61 -18.19
CA PHE A 355 -4.06 -2.78 -18.86
C PHE A 355 -3.68 -2.71 -20.34
N PHE A 356 -3.03 -3.77 -20.84
CA PHE A 356 -2.80 -3.89 -22.28
C PHE A 356 -4.13 -4.29 -22.90
N HIS A 357 -4.66 -3.42 -23.78
CA HIS A 357 -5.67 -3.87 -24.73
C HIS A 357 -5.00 -4.93 -25.59
N VAL A 358 -5.54 -6.15 -25.55
CA VAL A 358 -5.25 -7.15 -26.58
C VAL A 358 -5.92 -6.71 -27.87
#